data_AF-A0A9N8DQ82-F1
#
_entry.id   AF-A0A9N8DQ82-F1
#
_cell.length_a   1.000
_cell.length_b   1.000
_cell.length_c   1.000
_cell.angle_alpha   90.00
_cell.angle_beta   90.00
_cell.angle_gamma   90.00
#
_symmetry.space_group_name_H-M   'P 1'
#
loop_
_entity.id
_entity.type
_entity.pdbx_description
1 polymer ?
#
loop_
_entity_poly.entity_id
_entity_poly.type
_entity_poly.pdbx_seq_one_letter_code
_entity_poly.pdbx_strand_id
1 'polypeptide(L)'
;MTSKGGDPHQQLSEYELQRLERIKKNEAYLESLGLKSAKQKMLEMTKRTQKNQRRTTKKIVIQPGQERRSNRHNKVTNDNNKLLMLSYRGETDRDLRAIDQNDSDVSSGNSSEDEDVIPPSRRRLPAAVVSLTEDEKKVLAANQMDENYLTKFKEFLIYHNKISDQNVRNVMRQVTKLATGEGVHYDSARFGWKPHQIFYKGIKVTPLSDFPHIMQLAQEAEDKWGRDHGNGWLLSHPLKKMLLFQQFCLQNPDFLAAKCKLKEYYEIQNNDNQAEEVEDTMEEVVTTTTAVVSSSGSEDGDEEKDGGNPEPAVVTPPPKKTTTSKKRKSTTTATTANNNKKTKHDKHVGCCVAKFFGEELFFGTVKSYDEGARWWSIEYDDGDTEEMNDKEVKKALKLFQENKQKRS
;
A
#
# COMPACT_ATOMS: atom_id res chain seq x y z
N MET A 1 -14.91 -67.82 10.11
CA MET A 1 -13.71 -67.03 10.46
C MET A 1 -12.75 -67.09 9.28
N THR A 2 -12.81 -66.12 8.36
CA THR A 2 -11.94 -66.06 7.17
C THR A 2 -10.95 -64.92 7.37
N SER A 3 -9.71 -65.27 7.70
CA SER A 3 -8.59 -64.34 7.81
C SER A 3 -8.25 -63.81 6.43
N LYS A 4 -8.51 -62.52 6.17
CA LYS A 4 -8.02 -61.83 4.97
C LYS A 4 -6.54 -61.53 5.17
N GLY A 5 -5.69 -62.43 4.67
CA GLY A 5 -4.27 -62.17 4.47
C GLY A 5 -4.10 -61.10 3.38
N GLY A 6 -3.81 -59.86 3.80
CA GLY A 6 -3.36 -58.81 2.90
C GLY A 6 -1.90 -59.05 2.54
N ASP A 7 -1.63 -59.14 1.24
CA ASP A 7 -0.33 -59.40 0.65
C ASP A 7 0.73 -58.37 1.12
N PRO A 8 1.82 -58.77 1.78
CA PRO A 8 2.75 -57.85 2.45
C PRO A 8 3.76 -57.15 1.51
N HIS A 9 3.67 -57.32 0.19
CA HIS A 9 4.63 -56.74 -0.75
C HIS A 9 3.95 -56.08 -1.95
N GLN A 10 3.23 -54.97 -1.70
CA GLN A 10 3.15 -53.94 -2.72
C GLN A 10 4.56 -53.38 -2.93
N GLN A 11 5.20 -53.85 -4.00
CA GLN A 11 6.48 -53.31 -4.45
C GLN A 11 6.30 -51.81 -4.69
N LEU A 12 6.96 -50.98 -3.87
CA LEU A 12 6.93 -49.54 -4.06
C LEU A 12 7.45 -49.22 -5.45
N SER A 13 6.82 -48.23 -6.10
CA SER A 13 7.29 -47.72 -7.39
C SER A 13 8.74 -47.24 -7.28
N GLU A 14 9.52 -47.37 -8.36
CA GLU A 14 10.90 -46.85 -8.45
C GLU A 14 10.98 -45.37 -8.02
N TYR A 15 9.96 -44.58 -8.35
CA TYR A 15 9.86 -43.18 -7.92
C TYR A 15 9.75 -43.04 -6.39
N GLU A 16 8.98 -43.90 -5.73
CA GLU A 16 8.81 -43.87 -4.27
C GLU A 16 10.11 -44.27 -3.57
N LEU A 17 10.86 -45.23 -4.11
CA LEU A 17 12.20 -45.58 -3.63
C LEU A 17 13.16 -44.38 -3.71
N GLN A 18 13.26 -43.73 -4.88
CA GLN A 18 14.10 -42.54 -5.05
C GLN A 18 13.65 -41.37 -4.16
N ARG A 19 12.35 -41.24 -3.88
CA ARG A 19 11.81 -40.24 -2.96
C ARG A 19 12.22 -40.55 -1.51
N LEU A 20 12.14 -41.80 -1.09
CA LEU A 20 12.55 -42.24 0.25
C LEU A 20 14.06 -42.08 0.46
N GLU A 21 14.88 -42.39 -0.54
CA GLU A 21 16.33 -42.14 -0.48
C GLU A 21 16.66 -40.66 -0.31
N ARG A 22 15.99 -39.78 -1.06
CA ARG A 22 16.15 -38.32 -0.90
C ARG A 22 15.72 -37.85 0.48
N ILE A 23 14.63 -38.39 1.03
CA ILE A 23 14.19 -38.09 2.41
C ILE A 23 15.28 -38.51 3.39
N LYS A 24 15.80 -39.74 3.27
CA LYS A 24 16.85 -40.27 4.15
C LYS A 24 18.13 -39.44 4.09
N LYS A 25 18.55 -39.00 2.89
CA LYS A 25 19.71 -38.13 2.70
C LYS A 25 19.51 -36.74 3.33
N ASN A 26 18.33 -36.15 3.16
CA ASN A 26 17.99 -34.86 3.78
C ASN A 26 17.92 -34.97 5.32
N GLU A 27 17.45 -36.10 5.85
CA GLU A 27 17.45 -36.37 7.28
C GLU A 27 18.87 -36.46 7.83
N ALA A 28 19.75 -37.24 7.22
CA ALA A 28 21.15 -37.32 7.61
C ALA A 28 21.86 -35.95 7.56
N TYR A 29 21.55 -35.14 6.54
CA TYR A 29 22.08 -33.78 6.44
C TYR A 29 21.60 -32.88 7.59
N LEU A 30 20.30 -32.92 7.94
CA LEU A 30 19.77 -32.18 9.09
C LEU A 30 20.37 -32.65 10.42
N GLU A 31 20.71 -33.93 10.53
CA GLU A 31 21.42 -34.48 11.69
C GLU A 31 22.85 -33.95 11.79
N SER A 32 23.58 -33.90 10.68
CA SER A 32 24.94 -33.32 10.65
C SER A 32 24.97 -31.83 11.04
N LEU A 33 23.87 -31.10 10.80
CA LEU A 33 23.72 -29.70 11.21
C LEU A 33 23.24 -29.52 12.66
N GLY A 34 23.01 -30.61 13.41
CA GLY A 34 22.50 -30.54 14.78
C GLY A 34 21.04 -30.09 14.90
N LEU A 35 20.29 -30.07 13.80
CA LEU A 35 18.91 -29.55 13.73
C LEU A 35 17.83 -30.60 14.00
N LYS A 36 18.22 -31.84 14.36
CA LYS A 36 17.30 -32.96 14.63
C LYS A 36 16.28 -32.62 15.73
N SER A 37 16.74 -31.94 16.78
CA SER A 37 15.90 -31.51 17.91
C SER A 37 14.90 -30.42 17.51
N ALA A 38 15.31 -29.48 16.64
CA ALA A 38 14.44 -28.43 16.11
C ALA A 38 13.33 -29.00 15.21
N LYS A 39 13.65 -30.00 14.37
CA LYS A 39 12.66 -30.73 13.55
C LYS A 39 11.61 -31.41 14.43
N GLN A 40 12.04 -32.09 15.50
CA GLN A 40 11.12 -32.75 16.44
C GLN A 40 10.21 -31.74 17.15
N LYS A 41 10.74 -30.60 17.63
CA LYS A 41 9.93 -29.53 18.24
C LYS A 41 8.91 -28.95 17.26
N MET A 42 9.26 -28.75 15.99
CA MET A 42 8.30 -28.30 14.96
C MET A 42 7.21 -29.33 14.69
N LEU A 43 7.56 -30.62 14.64
CA LEU A 43 6.57 -31.71 14.48
C LEU A 43 5.62 -31.79 15.67
N GLU A 44 6.11 -31.55 16.89
CA GLU A 44 5.26 -31.53 18.07
C GLU A 44 4.32 -30.31 18.10
N MET A 45 4.82 -29.13 17.73
CA MET A 45 4.00 -27.92 17.61
C MET A 45 2.89 -28.10 16.57
N THR A 46 3.19 -28.67 15.40
CA THR A 46 2.19 -28.91 14.36
C THR A 46 1.11 -29.91 14.81
N LYS A 47 1.48 -30.99 15.51
CA LYS A 47 0.52 -31.94 16.12
C LYS A 47 -0.39 -31.26 17.15
N ARG A 48 0.14 -30.36 18.00
CA ARG A 48 -0.66 -29.59 18.97
C ARG A 48 -1.66 -28.67 18.26
N THR A 49 -1.25 -27.99 17.20
CA THR A 49 -2.14 -27.12 16.40
C THR A 49 -3.27 -27.91 15.75
N GLN A 50 -2.99 -29.08 15.15
CA GLN A 50 -4.01 -29.94 14.56
C GLN A 50 -5.02 -30.46 15.61
N LYS A 51 -4.55 -30.83 16.80
CA LYS A 51 -5.43 -31.27 17.90
C LYS A 51 -6.35 -30.13 18.38
N ASN A 52 -5.84 -28.90 18.43
CA ASN A 52 -6.64 -27.73 18.79
C ASN A 52 -7.67 -27.37 17.71
N GLN A 53 -7.32 -27.51 16.42
CA GLN A 53 -8.28 -27.33 15.32
C GLN A 53 -9.40 -28.40 15.33
N ARG A 54 -9.08 -29.64 15.70
CA ARG A 54 -10.09 -30.71 15.85
C ARG A 54 -11.03 -30.50 17.03
N ARG A 55 -10.57 -29.87 18.12
CA ARG A 55 -11.40 -29.56 19.30
C ARG A 55 -12.35 -28.39 19.07
N THR A 56 -12.02 -27.45 18.19
CA THR A 56 -12.86 -26.28 17.89
C THR A 56 -13.83 -26.51 16.73
N THR A 57 -13.66 -27.60 15.99
CA THR A 57 -14.58 -28.04 14.91
C THR A 57 -15.60 -29.04 15.44
N LYS A 58 -16.41 -28.63 16.44
CA LYS A 58 -17.76 -29.22 16.52
C LYS A 58 -18.43 -28.94 15.18
N LYS A 59 -18.96 -29.97 14.51
CA LYS A 59 -19.73 -29.85 13.27
C LYS A 59 -20.93 -28.94 13.52
N ILE A 60 -20.73 -27.64 13.34
CA ILE A 60 -21.84 -26.72 13.13
C ILE A 60 -22.28 -27.02 11.70
N VAL A 61 -23.50 -27.53 11.54
CA VAL A 61 -24.13 -27.66 10.22
C VAL A 61 -24.36 -26.23 9.75
N ILE A 62 -23.46 -25.73 8.92
CA ILE A 62 -23.58 -24.39 8.34
C ILE A 62 -24.68 -24.49 7.29
N GLN A 63 -25.81 -23.83 7.55
CA GLN A 63 -26.84 -23.69 6.54
C GLN A 63 -26.34 -22.82 5.37
N PRO A 64 -26.73 -23.14 4.12
CA PRO A 64 -26.39 -22.30 2.97
C PRO A 64 -26.86 -20.86 3.22
N GLY A 65 -25.93 -19.90 3.20
CA GLY A 65 -26.18 -18.49 3.55
C GLY A 65 -25.52 -18.01 4.86
N GLN A 66 -25.12 -18.92 5.76
CA GLN A 66 -24.47 -18.59 7.04
C GLN A 66 -22.95 -18.83 7.05
N GLU A 67 -22.26 -18.55 5.94
CA GLU A 67 -20.82 -18.73 5.86
C GLU A 67 -20.08 -17.77 6.80
N ARG A 68 -19.35 -18.37 7.76
CA ARG A 68 -18.55 -17.70 8.79
C ARG A 68 -17.68 -16.59 8.19
N ARG A 69 -18.01 -15.34 8.52
CA ARG A 69 -17.13 -14.19 8.28
C ARG A 69 -15.95 -14.28 9.24
N SER A 70 -14.72 -14.14 8.73
CA SER A 70 -13.57 -13.99 9.60
C SER A 70 -13.61 -12.60 10.24
N ASN A 71 -13.74 -12.53 11.57
CA ASN A 71 -13.69 -11.28 12.36
C ASN A 71 -12.36 -10.49 12.23
N ARG A 72 -11.40 -10.99 11.47
CA ARG A 72 -10.06 -10.41 11.33
C ARG A 72 -10.02 -9.15 10.46
N HIS A 73 -11.06 -8.86 9.68
CA HIS A 73 -11.08 -7.66 8.81
C HIS A 73 -11.55 -6.37 9.50
N ASN A 74 -12.13 -6.42 10.70
CA ASN A 74 -12.66 -5.21 11.35
C ASN A 74 -11.62 -4.41 12.16
N LYS A 75 -10.34 -4.81 12.21
CA LYS A 75 -9.37 -4.23 13.16
C LYS A 75 -8.15 -3.53 12.55
N VAL A 76 -8.03 -3.45 11.22
CA VAL A 76 -6.84 -2.88 10.56
C VAL A 76 -7.25 -1.91 9.46
N THR A 77 -7.74 -0.74 9.85
CA THR A 77 -7.85 0.43 8.97
C THR A 77 -7.54 1.68 9.79
N ASN A 78 -6.28 1.87 10.13
CA ASN A 78 -5.77 3.18 10.51
C ASN A 78 -4.37 3.31 9.91
N ASP A 79 -4.15 4.44 9.25
CA ASP A 79 -2.84 4.99 8.88
C ASP A 79 -2.21 4.45 7.58
N ASN A 80 -2.51 5.12 6.45
CA ASN A 80 -1.54 5.76 5.54
C ASN A 80 -2.04 6.08 4.11
N ASN A 81 -3.32 5.87 3.78
CA ASN A 81 -3.90 6.32 2.50
C ASN A 81 -4.90 7.46 2.71
N LYS A 82 -4.43 8.63 3.17
CA LYS A 82 -5.29 9.80 3.43
C LYS A 82 -5.78 10.50 2.15
N LEU A 83 -5.17 10.23 0.99
CA LEU A 83 -5.68 10.67 -0.33
C LEU A 83 -6.77 9.73 -0.89
N LEU A 84 -7.07 8.62 -0.20
CA LEU A 84 -8.12 7.66 -0.54
C LEU A 84 -9.25 7.66 0.51
N MET A 85 -9.44 8.80 1.19
CA MET A 85 -10.32 8.98 2.35
C MET A 85 -11.39 10.07 2.15
N LEU A 86 -11.65 10.49 0.90
CA LEU A 86 -12.80 11.35 0.55
C LEU A 86 -14.08 10.57 0.20
N SER A 87 -14.13 9.27 0.45
CA SER A 87 -15.41 8.57 0.66
C SER A 87 -15.18 7.42 1.62
N TYR A 88 -16.00 7.28 2.66
CA TYR A 88 -15.94 6.21 3.69
C TYR A 88 -15.12 6.47 4.97
N ARG A 89 -15.01 7.72 5.42
CA ARG A 89 -14.94 7.96 6.87
C ARG A 89 -16.36 7.96 7.41
N GLY A 90 -16.75 6.86 8.05
CA GLY A 90 -17.97 6.82 8.85
C GLY A 90 -17.88 7.91 9.91
N GLU A 91 -18.81 8.87 9.82
CA GLU A 91 -19.14 9.70 10.97
C GLU A 91 -19.60 8.77 12.09
N THR A 92 -18.97 8.99 13.23
CA THR A 92 -19.21 8.37 14.50
C THR A 92 -20.62 8.71 14.97
N ASP A 93 -21.58 7.85 14.66
CA ASP A 93 -22.89 7.89 15.29
C ASP A 93 -22.85 7.13 16.63
N ARG A 94 -22.06 7.69 17.55
CA ARG A 94 -21.99 7.23 18.95
C ARG A 94 -22.99 8.00 19.86
N ASP A 95 -23.87 8.84 19.29
CA ASP A 95 -24.78 9.72 20.05
C ASP A 95 -26.29 9.52 19.81
N LEU A 96 -26.74 8.45 19.13
CA LEU A 96 -28.19 8.13 19.03
C LEU A 96 -28.66 7.01 19.99
N ARG A 97 -28.00 6.83 21.14
CA ARG A 97 -28.53 6.01 22.26
C ARG A 97 -28.91 6.83 23.48
N ALA A 98 -29.35 8.07 23.28
CA ALA A 98 -30.03 8.85 24.30
C ALA A 98 -31.30 9.43 23.68
N ILE A 99 -32.39 8.66 23.72
CA ILE A 99 -33.82 9.02 23.78
C ILE A 99 -34.54 7.69 23.48
N ASP A 100 -34.70 6.85 24.50
CA ASP A 100 -36.02 6.30 24.86
C ASP A 100 -35.87 5.54 26.20
N GLN A 101 -35.81 6.31 27.28
CA GLN A 101 -36.23 5.83 28.59
C GLN A 101 -37.61 6.43 28.82
N ASN A 102 -38.65 5.69 28.46
CA ASN A 102 -39.94 5.79 29.14
C ASN A 102 -40.72 4.48 28.97
N ASP A 103 -40.84 3.78 30.08
CA ASP A 103 -42.00 3.02 30.55
C ASP A 103 -43.02 2.51 29.51
N SER A 104 -43.08 1.19 29.37
CA SER A 104 -44.30 0.49 29.77
C SER A 104 -44.04 -0.99 30.02
N ASP A 105 -44.22 -1.34 31.29
CA ASP A 105 -44.34 -2.66 31.85
C ASP A 105 -45.61 -3.32 31.27
N VAL A 106 -45.48 -4.22 30.29
CA VAL A 106 -46.58 -5.07 29.81
C VAL A 106 -46.11 -6.51 29.62
N SER A 107 -46.30 -7.29 30.68
CA SER A 107 -46.88 -8.64 30.69
C SER A 107 -46.60 -9.55 29.50
N SER A 108 -45.74 -10.55 29.75
CA SER A 108 -45.96 -11.98 29.50
C SER A 108 -47.08 -12.35 28.52
N GLY A 109 -46.71 -12.64 27.28
CA GLY A 109 -47.57 -13.22 26.24
C GLY A 109 -46.76 -14.17 25.36
N ASN A 110 -46.84 -15.44 25.69
CA ASN A 110 -46.27 -16.59 24.98
C ASN A 110 -46.84 -16.66 23.54
N SER A 111 -46.04 -16.35 22.53
CA SER A 111 -46.34 -16.60 21.12
C SER A 111 -45.06 -17.08 20.42
N SER A 112 -45.03 -18.38 20.15
CA SER A 112 -43.96 -19.08 19.42
C SER A 112 -44.20 -18.97 17.92
N GLU A 113 -44.05 -17.76 17.39
CA GLU A 113 -43.94 -17.56 15.95
C GLU A 113 -42.46 -17.37 15.64
N ASP A 114 -41.90 -18.37 14.94
CA ASP A 114 -40.57 -18.35 14.34
C ASP A 114 -40.51 -17.21 13.30
N GLU A 115 -40.39 -15.98 13.80
CA GLU A 115 -40.05 -14.81 13.00
C GLU A 115 -38.68 -15.08 12.37
N ASP A 116 -38.69 -15.33 11.06
CA ASP A 116 -37.52 -15.46 10.21
C ASP A 116 -36.56 -14.31 10.53
N VAL A 117 -35.49 -14.61 11.27
CA VAL A 117 -34.45 -13.63 11.61
C VAL A 117 -33.78 -13.21 10.31
N ILE A 118 -34.32 -12.15 9.70
CA ILE A 118 -33.82 -11.58 8.46
C ILE A 118 -32.35 -11.23 8.74
N PRO A 119 -31.40 -11.88 8.05
CA PRO A 119 -29.99 -11.65 8.30
C PRO A 119 -29.69 -10.17 8.10
N PRO A 120 -28.82 -9.57 8.92
CA PRO A 120 -28.59 -8.13 8.92
C PRO A 120 -28.32 -7.67 7.49
N SER A 121 -29.28 -6.91 6.95
CA SER A 121 -29.27 -6.39 5.59
C SER A 121 -27.91 -5.74 5.37
N ARG A 122 -27.16 -6.23 4.37
CA ARG A 122 -25.88 -5.64 4.01
C ARG A 122 -26.15 -4.16 3.79
N ARG A 123 -25.47 -3.30 4.54
CA ARG A 123 -25.52 -1.85 4.32
C ARG A 123 -25.15 -1.63 2.86
N ARG A 124 -26.18 -1.42 2.02
CA ARG A 124 -26.01 -1.04 0.62
C ARG A 124 -25.16 0.22 0.64
N LEU A 125 -24.21 0.32 -0.29
CA LEU A 125 -23.47 1.56 -0.46
C LEU A 125 -24.52 2.66 -0.64
N PRO A 126 -24.45 3.77 0.12
CA PRO A 126 -25.40 4.86 -0.04
C PRO A 126 -25.45 5.26 -1.50
N ALA A 127 -26.66 5.30 -2.08
CA ALA A 127 -26.90 5.47 -3.51
C ALA A 127 -26.36 6.80 -4.09
N ALA A 128 -25.85 7.71 -3.25
CA ALA A 128 -25.09 8.89 -3.65
C ALA A 128 -23.67 8.54 -4.18
N VAL A 129 -23.51 7.36 -4.79
CA VAL A 129 -22.25 6.98 -5.43
C VAL A 129 -22.11 7.87 -6.66
N VAL A 130 -21.09 8.72 -6.63
CA VAL A 130 -20.76 9.72 -7.65
C VAL A 130 -20.63 9.02 -9.01
N SER A 131 -21.70 9.10 -9.81
CA SER A 131 -21.66 8.78 -11.23
C SER A 131 -20.80 9.82 -11.95
N LEU A 132 -20.07 9.40 -12.98
CA LEU A 132 -19.31 10.33 -13.84
C LEU A 132 -20.21 11.45 -14.37
N THR A 133 -19.81 12.69 -14.12
CA THR A 133 -20.43 13.87 -14.73
C THR A 133 -20.22 13.87 -16.25
N GLU A 134 -21.07 14.59 -16.98
CA GLU A 134 -20.94 14.67 -18.44
C GLU A 134 -19.61 15.29 -18.87
N ASP A 135 -19.08 16.24 -18.11
CA ASP A 135 -17.81 16.88 -18.42
C ASP A 135 -16.61 15.95 -18.17
N GLU A 136 -16.63 15.15 -17.10
CA GLU A 136 -15.63 14.10 -16.88
C GLU A 136 -15.65 13.05 -18.01
N LYS A 137 -16.85 12.70 -18.51
CA LYS A 137 -16.97 11.81 -19.68
C LYS A 137 -16.35 12.42 -20.92
N LYS A 138 -16.52 13.73 -21.15
CA LYS A 138 -15.89 14.45 -22.27
C LYS A 138 -14.37 14.45 -22.15
N VAL A 139 -13.83 14.70 -20.96
CA VAL A 139 -12.37 14.66 -20.70
C VAL A 139 -11.81 13.27 -21.01
N LEU A 140 -12.46 12.21 -20.53
CA LEU A 140 -12.02 10.84 -20.80
C LEU A 140 -12.18 10.44 -22.28
N ALA A 141 -13.19 10.97 -22.97
CA ALA A 141 -13.43 10.69 -24.39
C ALA A 141 -12.45 11.41 -25.32
N ALA A 142 -12.01 12.62 -24.96
CA ALA A 142 -11.07 13.41 -25.75
C ALA A 142 -9.69 12.74 -25.88
N ASN A 143 -9.27 11.99 -24.86
CA ASN A 143 -7.92 11.42 -24.76
C ASN A 143 -7.67 10.16 -25.63
N GLN A 144 -8.47 9.94 -26.68
CA GLN A 144 -8.40 8.77 -27.58
C GLN A 144 -8.03 7.50 -26.81
N MET A 145 -9.01 6.95 -26.07
CA MET A 145 -8.85 5.72 -25.32
C MET A 145 -8.49 4.56 -26.26
N ASP A 146 -7.19 4.35 -26.44
CA ASP A 146 -6.68 3.23 -27.22
C ASP A 146 -7.11 1.91 -26.60
N GLU A 147 -7.23 0.87 -27.44
CA GLU A 147 -7.34 -0.53 -26.99
C GLU A 147 -6.20 -0.93 -26.02
N ASN A 148 -5.15 -0.11 -25.94
CA ASN A 148 -4.00 -0.25 -25.07
C ASN A 148 -4.21 0.25 -23.62
N TYR A 149 -5.40 0.72 -23.24
CA TYR A 149 -5.65 1.17 -21.86
C TYR A 149 -5.41 0.05 -20.82
N LEU A 150 -5.54 -1.23 -21.20
CA LEU A 150 -5.24 -2.37 -20.33
C LEU A 150 -3.76 -2.42 -19.91
N THR A 151 -2.85 -2.03 -20.79
CA THR A 151 -1.41 -1.95 -20.47
C THR A 151 -1.17 -0.83 -19.48
N LYS A 152 -1.74 0.35 -19.71
CA LYS A 152 -1.67 1.49 -18.79
C LYS A 152 -2.29 1.17 -17.42
N PHE A 153 -3.41 0.46 -17.42
CA PHE A 153 -4.07 0.00 -16.20
C PHE A 153 -3.18 -0.97 -15.41
N LYS A 154 -2.52 -1.91 -16.09
CA LYS A 154 -1.56 -2.82 -15.45
C LYS A 154 -0.39 -2.06 -14.83
N GLU A 155 0.16 -1.06 -15.52
CA GLU A 155 1.22 -0.20 -14.99
C GLU A 155 0.74 0.60 -13.78
N PHE A 156 -0.47 1.16 -13.82
CA PHE A 156 -1.11 1.82 -12.68
C PHE A 156 -1.20 0.92 -11.45
N LEU A 157 -1.58 -0.34 -11.63
CA LEU A 157 -1.63 -1.28 -10.51
C LEU A 157 -0.25 -1.54 -9.89
N ILE A 158 0.80 -1.63 -10.71
CA ILE A 158 2.16 -1.93 -10.26
C ILE A 158 2.81 -0.71 -9.60
N TYR A 159 2.82 0.44 -10.27
CA TYR A 159 3.61 1.60 -9.85
C TYR A 159 2.85 2.53 -8.90
N HIS A 160 1.58 2.82 -9.21
CA HIS A 160 0.78 3.74 -8.40
C HIS A 160 0.15 3.03 -7.20
N ASN A 161 -0.56 1.92 -7.43
CA ASN A 161 -1.25 1.19 -6.36
C ASN A 161 -0.33 0.26 -5.57
N LYS A 162 0.88 -0.03 -6.08
CA LYS A 162 1.90 -0.89 -5.47
C LYS A 162 1.35 -2.26 -5.02
N ILE A 163 0.46 -2.85 -5.81
CA ILE A 163 -0.09 -4.18 -5.51
C ILE A 163 0.87 -5.29 -5.96
N SER A 164 0.87 -6.42 -5.26
CA SER A 164 1.74 -7.56 -5.60
C SER A 164 1.43 -8.13 -6.99
N ASP A 165 2.45 -8.64 -7.69
CA ASP A 165 2.31 -9.22 -9.04
C ASP A 165 1.23 -10.30 -9.14
N GLN A 166 1.09 -11.12 -8.09
CA GLN A 166 0.04 -12.15 -8.06
C GLN A 166 -1.36 -11.51 -8.04
N ASN A 167 -1.53 -10.43 -7.27
CA ASN A 167 -2.80 -9.71 -7.22
C ASN A 167 -3.05 -8.96 -8.54
N VAL A 168 -2.01 -8.39 -9.17
CA VAL A 168 -2.10 -7.79 -10.51
C VAL A 168 -2.62 -8.83 -11.51
N ARG A 169 -2.05 -10.04 -11.55
CA ARG A 169 -2.51 -11.11 -12.45
C ARG A 169 -3.97 -11.46 -12.21
N ASN A 170 -4.39 -11.58 -10.96
CA ASN A 170 -5.77 -11.92 -10.61
C ASN A 170 -6.76 -10.81 -11.06
N VAL A 171 -6.41 -9.54 -10.81
CA VAL A 171 -7.25 -8.39 -11.24
C VAL A 171 -7.30 -8.31 -12.75
N MET A 172 -6.14 -8.33 -13.42
CA MET A 172 -6.05 -8.23 -14.87
C MET A 172 -6.84 -9.34 -15.56
N ARG A 173 -6.83 -10.57 -15.02
CA ARG A 173 -7.62 -11.68 -15.56
C ARG A 173 -9.11 -11.33 -15.70
N GLN A 174 -9.71 -10.74 -14.67
CA GLN A 174 -11.13 -10.39 -14.70
C GLN A 174 -11.39 -9.12 -15.50
N VAL A 175 -10.52 -8.11 -15.38
CA VAL A 175 -10.65 -6.87 -16.15
C VAL A 175 -10.52 -7.12 -17.65
N THR A 176 -9.63 -8.01 -18.10
CA THR A 176 -9.52 -8.38 -19.52
C THR A 176 -10.83 -9.02 -20.02
N LYS A 177 -11.48 -9.91 -19.25
CA LYS A 177 -12.78 -10.49 -19.63
C LYS A 177 -13.90 -9.45 -19.75
N LEU A 178 -13.91 -8.45 -18.85
CA LEU A 178 -14.85 -7.34 -18.91
C LEU A 178 -14.56 -6.41 -20.09
N ALA A 179 -13.29 -6.13 -20.35
CA ALA A 179 -12.84 -5.28 -21.46
C ALA A 179 -13.19 -5.86 -22.83
N THR A 180 -13.05 -7.17 -23.01
CA THR A 180 -13.39 -7.86 -24.26
C THR A 180 -14.88 -8.04 -24.45
N GLY A 181 -15.69 -7.90 -23.38
CA GLY A 181 -17.11 -8.21 -23.39
C GLY A 181 -17.42 -9.71 -23.27
N GLU A 182 -16.43 -10.56 -22.96
CA GLU A 182 -16.64 -11.98 -22.64
C GLU A 182 -17.54 -12.12 -21.40
N GLY A 183 -17.39 -11.19 -20.47
CA GLY A 183 -18.05 -11.21 -19.16
C GLY A 183 -17.33 -12.11 -18.17
N VAL A 184 -17.71 -12.01 -16.90
CA VAL A 184 -17.03 -12.72 -15.80
C VAL A 184 -17.87 -13.91 -15.34
N HIS A 185 -17.23 -15.08 -15.23
CA HIS A 185 -17.85 -16.31 -14.75
C HIS A 185 -16.80 -17.16 -14.02
N TYR A 186 -17.28 -18.17 -13.27
CA TYR A 186 -16.42 -19.19 -12.69
C TYR A 186 -16.01 -20.22 -13.75
N ASP A 187 -14.74 -20.66 -13.71
CA ASP A 187 -14.24 -21.69 -14.63
C ASP A 187 -14.79 -23.08 -14.29
N SER A 188 -15.11 -23.32 -13.02
CA SER A 188 -15.58 -24.62 -12.53
C SER A 188 -17.06 -24.54 -12.14
N ALA A 189 -17.88 -25.36 -12.77
CA ALA A 189 -19.29 -25.52 -12.44
C ALA A 189 -19.51 -26.03 -11.00
N ARG A 190 -18.48 -26.61 -10.37
CA ARG A 190 -18.55 -27.11 -8.98
C ARG A 190 -18.24 -26.03 -7.94
N PHE A 191 -17.66 -24.90 -8.36
CA PHE A 191 -17.08 -23.90 -7.46
C PHE A 191 -17.60 -22.50 -7.81
N GLY A 192 -18.92 -22.34 -7.92
CA GLY A 192 -19.53 -21.04 -8.15
C GLY A 192 -20.90 -21.07 -8.81
N TRP A 193 -21.18 -20.01 -9.56
CA TRP A 193 -22.40 -19.84 -10.34
C TRP A 193 -22.56 -20.90 -11.43
N LYS A 194 -23.80 -21.09 -11.91
CA LYS A 194 -24.12 -22.03 -12.99
C LYS A 194 -23.38 -21.59 -14.29
N PRO A 195 -23.00 -22.52 -15.19
CA PRO A 195 -22.20 -22.19 -16.38
C PRO A 195 -22.80 -21.12 -17.33
N HIS A 196 -24.12 -20.93 -17.32
CA HIS A 196 -24.79 -19.90 -18.12
C HIS A 196 -24.88 -18.53 -17.43
N GLN A 197 -24.49 -18.43 -16.16
CA GLN A 197 -24.50 -17.19 -15.39
C GLN A 197 -23.17 -16.47 -15.60
N ILE A 198 -23.15 -15.63 -16.64
CA ILE A 198 -22.00 -14.81 -17.01
C ILE A 198 -22.35 -13.37 -16.70
N PHE A 199 -21.59 -12.75 -15.80
CA PHE A 199 -21.78 -11.36 -15.42
C PHE A 199 -21.33 -10.42 -16.55
N TYR A 200 -22.19 -9.48 -16.93
CA TYR A 200 -21.88 -8.40 -17.87
C TYR A 200 -21.41 -8.87 -19.27
N LYS A 201 -22.01 -9.95 -19.78
CA LYS A 201 -21.69 -10.54 -21.09
C LYS A 201 -22.14 -9.63 -22.25
N GLY A 202 -21.29 -9.49 -23.26
CA GLY A 202 -21.57 -8.80 -24.52
C GLY A 202 -21.34 -7.29 -24.48
N ILE A 203 -21.05 -6.72 -23.31
CA ILE A 203 -20.81 -5.29 -23.13
C ILE A 203 -19.34 -5.10 -22.76
N LYS A 204 -18.60 -4.38 -23.60
CA LYS A 204 -17.20 -4.03 -23.33
C LYS A 204 -17.13 -2.98 -22.22
N VAL A 205 -16.41 -3.27 -21.15
CA VAL A 205 -16.19 -2.33 -20.05
C VAL A 205 -14.92 -1.53 -20.30
N THR A 206 -15.09 -0.24 -20.59
CA THR A 206 -14.00 0.72 -20.78
C THR A 206 -13.90 1.67 -19.57
N PRO A 207 -12.82 2.47 -19.43
CA PRO A 207 -12.75 3.49 -18.39
C PRO A 207 -13.83 4.59 -18.48
N LEU A 208 -14.59 4.67 -19.58
CA LEU A 208 -15.75 5.55 -19.74
C LEU A 208 -17.03 4.97 -19.11
N SER A 209 -16.99 3.70 -18.70
CA SER A 209 -18.15 3.02 -18.13
C SER A 209 -18.48 3.53 -16.73
N ASP A 210 -19.75 3.48 -16.36
CA ASP A 210 -20.24 3.86 -15.03
C ASP A 210 -19.95 2.73 -14.02
N PHE A 211 -18.73 2.71 -13.45
CA PHE A 211 -18.33 1.70 -12.48
C PHE A 211 -19.22 1.64 -11.24
N PRO A 212 -19.68 2.76 -10.63
CA PRO A 212 -20.72 2.73 -9.60
C PRO A 212 -21.92 1.86 -9.96
N HIS A 213 -22.50 2.09 -11.14
CA HIS A 213 -23.64 1.31 -11.61
C HIS A 213 -23.28 -0.16 -11.84
N ILE A 214 -22.15 -0.45 -12.47
CA ILE A 214 -21.67 -1.82 -12.70
C ILE A 214 -21.42 -2.55 -11.38
N MET A 215 -20.90 -1.87 -10.35
CA MET A 215 -20.70 -2.44 -9.02
C MET A 215 -22.02 -2.76 -8.33
N GLN A 216 -23.08 -1.97 -8.54
CA GLN A 216 -24.42 -2.30 -8.06
C GLN A 216 -24.96 -3.55 -8.77
N LEU A 217 -24.87 -3.61 -10.10
CA LEU A 217 -25.26 -4.80 -10.87
C LEU A 217 -24.48 -6.05 -10.44
N ALA A 218 -23.19 -5.90 -10.11
CA ALA A 218 -22.37 -6.98 -9.57
C ALA A 218 -22.90 -7.48 -8.22
N GLN A 219 -23.29 -6.57 -7.33
CA GLN A 219 -23.89 -6.94 -6.05
C GLN A 219 -25.23 -7.65 -6.24
N GLU A 220 -26.08 -7.16 -7.13
CA GLU A 220 -27.36 -7.79 -7.46
C GLU A 220 -27.16 -9.19 -8.06
N ALA A 221 -26.13 -9.37 -8.89
CA ALA A 221 -25.73 -10.67 -9.42
C ALA A 221 -25.26 -11.63 -8.32
N GLU A 222 -24.44 -11.17 -7.37
CA GLU A 222 -24.04 -11.98 -6.20
C GLU A 222 -25.25 -12.35 -5.32
N ASP A 223 -26.19 -11.43 -5.12
CA ASP A 223 -27.38 -11.67 -4.32
C ASP A 223 -28.30 -12.69 -5.02
N LYS A 224 -28.39 -12.65 -6.36
CA LYS A 224 -29.23 -13.54 -7.16
C LYS A 224 -28.61 -14.93 -7.41
N TRP A 225 -27.31 -15.01 -7.67
CA TRP A 225 -26.64 -16.24 -8.10
C TRP A 225 -25.84 -16.93 -6.99
N GLY A 226 -25.71 -16.26 -5.84
CA GLY A 226 -24.91 -16.71 -4.72
C GLY A 226 -23.62 -15.90 -4.61
N ARG A 227 -23.12 -15.86 -3.37
CA ARG A 227 -21.96 -15.04 -3.01
C ARG A 227 -20.72 -15.42 -3.80
N ASP A 228 -19.87 -14.42 -4.07
CA ASP A 228 -18.54 -14.70 -4.59
C ASP A 228 -17.71 -15.52 -3.58
N HIS A 229 -17.39 -16.77 -3.95
CA HIS A 229 -16.51 -17.69 -3.22
C HIS A 229 -15.06 -17.19 -3.16
N GLY A 230 -14.68 -16.31 -4.09
CA GLY A 230 -13.39 -15.64 -4.16
C GLY A 230 -13.26 -14.45 -3.22
N ASN A 231 -14.14 -14.23 -2.22
CA ASN A 231 -14.06 -13.08 -1.31
C ASN A 231 -13.99 -11.71 -2.01
N GLY A 232 -14.66 -11.57 -3.16
CA GLY A 232 -14.68 -10.34 -3.95
C GLY A 232 -13.61 -10.28 -5.04
N TRP A 233 -12.69 -11.26 -5.12
CA TRP A 233 -11.68 -11.31 -6.19
C TRP A 233 -12.28 -11.53 -7.58
N LEU A 234 -13.54 -12.01 -7.68
CA LEU A 234 -14.19 -12.21 -8.96
C LEU A 234 -14.71 -10.91 -9.57
N LEU A 235 -15.48 -10.12 -8.81
CA LEU A 235 -16.14 -8.89 -9.30
C LEU A 235 -15.72 -7.63 -8.53
N SER A 236 -15.99 -7.60 -7.22
CA SER A 236 -15.87 -6.39 -6.41
C SER A 236 -14.47 -5.78 -6.47
N HIS A 237 -13.42 -6.60 -6.34
CA HIS A 237 -12.05 -6.12 -6.27
C HIS A 237 -11.53 -5.60 -7.63
N PRO A 238 -11.71 -6.33 -8.75
CA PRO A 238 -11.44 -5.81 -10.08
C PRO A 238 -12.17 -4.48 -10.39
N LEU A 239 -13.49 -4.42 -10.17
CA LEU A 239 -14.29 -3.22 -10.45
C LEU A 239 -13.84 -2.01 -9.62
N LYS A 240 -13.54 -2.23 -8.33
CA LYS A 240 -12.99 -1.17 -7.48
C LYS A 240 -11.64 -0.66 -7.98
N LYS A 241 -10.77 -1.54 -8.49
CA LYS A 241 -9.49 -1.12 -9.07
C LYS A 241 -9.68 -0.33 -10.36
N MET A 242 -10.66 -0.69 -11.20
CA MET A 242 -10.99 0.09 -12.39
C MET A 242 -11.55 1.47 -12.04
N LEU A 243 -12.39 1.58 -11.00
CA LEU A 243 -12.86 2.88 -10.50
C LEU A 243 -11.70 3.77 -10.03
N LEU A 244 -10.73 3.21 -9.28
CA LEU A 244 -9.55 3.97 -8.87
C LEU A 244 -8.70 4.43 -10.07
N PHE A 245 -8.62 3.61 -11.10
CA PHE A 245 -7.92 3.98 -12.33
C PHE A 245 -8.66 5.08 -13.10
N GLN A 246 -9.98 5.03 -13.17
CA GLN A 246 -10.81 6.09 -13.76
C GLN A 246 -10.58 7.42 -13.03
N GLN A 247 -10.58 7.42 -11.70
CA GLN A 247 -10.28 8.60 -10.90
C GLN A 247 -8.86 9.13 -11.14
N PHE A 248 -7.87 8.24 -11.23
CA PHE A 248 -6.50 8.62 -11.56
C PHE A 248 -6.39 9.29 -12.92
N CYS A 249 -7.11 8.78 -13.93
CA CYS A 249 -7.13 9.36 -15.27
C CYS A 249 -7.80 10.74 -15.31
N LEU A 250 -8.83 10.97 -14.49
CA LEU A 250 -9.47 12.29 -14.38
C LEU A 250 -8.54 13.32 -13.72
N GLN A 251 -7.72 12.89 -12.77
CA GLN A 251 -6.71 13.75 -12.12
C GLN A 251 -5.48 13.99 -13.01
N ASN A 252 -5.27 13.15 -14.02
CA ASN A 252 -4.09 13.17 -14.89
C ASN A 252 -4.52 12.98 -16.36
N PRO A 253 -5.17 13.97 -16.98
CA PRO A 253 -5.70 13.83 -18.33
C PRO A 253 -4.61 13.46 -19.35
N ASP A 254 -3.41 14.03 -19.18
CA ASP A 254 -2.27 13.82 -20.09
C ASP A 254 -1.75 12.38 -20.08
N PHE A 255 -1.94 11.65 -18.98
CA PHE A 255 -1.46 10.27 -18.86
C PHE A 255 -2.09 9.34 -19.91
N LEU A 256 -3.35 9.58 -20.27
CA LEU A 256 -4.03 8.78 -21.27
C LEU A 256 -3.57 9.10 -22.70
N ALA A 257 -3.24 10.35 -22.98
CA ALA A 257 -2.68 10.77 -24.26
C ALA A 257 -1.19 10.39 -24.41
N ALA A 258 -0.45 10.32 -23.30
CA ALA A 258 0.98 10.06 -23.32
C ALA A 258 1.30 8.65 -23.82
N LYS A 259 2.28 8.53 -24.71
CA LYS A 259 2.83 7.24 -25.16
C LYS A 259 3.82 6.64 -24.16
N CYS A 260 4.27 7.43 -23.18
CA CYS A 260 5.25 7.01 -22.19
C CYS A 260 4.67 6.02 -21.19
N LYS A 261 5.55 5.27 -20.54
CA LYS A 261 5.15 4.37 -19.45
C LYS A 261 4.85 5.19 -18.21
N LEU A 262 4.01 4.66 -17.31
CA LEU A 262 3.68 5.36 -16.06
C LEU A 262 4.91 5.66 -15.19
N LYS A 263 5.95 4.83 -15.26
CA LYS A 263 7.23 5.10 -14.57
C LYS A 263 7.89 6.38 -15.09
N GLU A 264 7.93 6.54 -16.41
CA GLU A 264 8.50 7.71 -17.08
C GLU A 264 7.63 8.95 -16.82
N TYR A 265 6.31 8.78 -16.78
CA TYR A 265 5.38 9.86 -16.42
C TYR A 265 5.69 10.47 -15.05
N TYR A 266 5.97 9.65 -14.03
CA TYR A 266 6.38 10.15 -12.72
C TYR A 266 7.77 10.78 -12.71
N GLU A 267 8.71 10.26 -13.51
CA GLU A 267 10.04 10.85 -13.63
C GLU A 267 9.98 12.24 -14.26
N ILE A 268 9.13 12.44 -15.27
CA ILE A 268 8.90 13.76 -15.90
C ILE A 268 8.28 14.73 -14.89
N GLN A 269 7.22 14.34 -14.17
CA GLN A 269 6.60 15.21 -13.16
C GLN A 269 7.57 15.62 -12.05
N ASN A 270 8.49 14.72 -11.64
CA ASN A 270 9.50 15.05 -10.64
C ASN A 270 10.58 16.00 -11.18
N ASN A 271 10.92 15.88 -12.47
CA ASN A 271 11.90 16.76 -13.10
C ASN A 271 11.34 18.16 -13.36
N ASP A 272 10.08 18.27 -13.79
CA ASP A 272 9.43 19.56 -14.04
C ASP A 272 9.33 20.38 -12.74
N ASN A 273 9.02 19.72 -11.62
CA ASN A 273 9.02 20.35 -10.29
C ASN A 273 10.42 20.82 -9.85
N GLN A 274 11.51 20.17 -10.30
CA GLN A 274 12.88 20.62 -10.01
C GLN A 274 13.30 21.79 -10.90
N ALA A 275 12.77 21.89 -12.12
CA ALA A 275 13.10 22.98 -13.03
C ALA A 275 12.48 24.31 -12.58
N GLU A 276 11.22 24.30 -12.10
CA GLU A 276 10.57 25.52 -11.59
C GLU A 276 11.26 26.10 -10.35
N GLU A 277 11.85 25.27 -9.49
CA GLU A 277 12.58 25.74 -8.29
C GLU A 277 13.90 26.47 -8.64
N VAL A 278 14.47 26.20 -9.83
CA VAL A 278 15.71 26.83 -10.30
C VAL A 278 15.44 28.15 -11.02
N GLU A 279 14.29 28.33 -11.67
CA GLU A 279 13.94 29.63 -12.29
C GLU A 279 13.63 30.69 -11.24
N ASP A 280 12.92 30.35 -10.16
CA ASP A 280 12.59 31.30 -9.08
C ASP A 280 13.84 31.76 -8.30
N THR A 281 14.89 30.92 -8.24
CA THR A 281 16.18 31.29 -7.64
C THR A 281 17.09 32.09 -8.58
N MET A 282 16.86 32.07 -9.90
CA MET A 282 17.60 32.91 -10.85
C MET A 282 16.98 34.31 -11.01
N GLU A 283 15.66 34.48 -10.86
CA GLU A 283 15.05 35.82 -10.94
C GLU A 283 15.36 36.72 -9.72
N GLU A 284 15.59 36.16 -8.53
CA GLU A 284 15.96 36.96 -7.34
C GLU A 284 17.39 37.54 -7.45
N VAL A 285 18.29 36.92 -8.23
CA VAL A 285 19.70 37.35 -8.37
C VAL A 285 19.90 38.44 -9.44
N VAL A 286 18.95 38.63 -10.36
CA VAL A 286 19.15 39.55 -11.51
C VAL A 286 18.67 41.00 -11.22
N THR A 287 17.98 41.26 -10.12
CA THR A 287 17.49 42.63 -9.80
C THR A 287 18.52 43.56 -9.14
N THR A 288 19.76 43.14 -8.84
CA THR A 288 20.75 43.99 -8.13
C THR A 288 21.88 44.59 -8.97
N THR A 289 21.93 44.40 -10.29
CA THR A 289 23.02 44.95 -11.11
C THR A 289 22.56 45.60 -12.42
N THR A 290 21.73 46.64 -12.33
CA THR A 290 21.62 47.60 -13.46
C THR A 290 21.51 49.04 -12.99
N ALA A 291 22.64 49.59 -12.53
CA ALA A 291 22.89 51.02 -12.61
C ALA A 291 24.37 51.20 -12.92
N VAL A 292 24.69 51.74 -14.10
CA VAL A 292 25.81 52.64 -14.41
C VAL A 292 26.04 52.70 -15.94
N VAL A 293 26.03 53.94 -16.43
CA VAL A 293 26.63 54.48 -17.67
C VAL A 293 25.80 54.44 -18.96
N SER A 294 25.10 55.55 -19.18
CA SER A 294 25.07 56.22 -20.48
C SER A 294 25.33 57.71 -20.25
N SER A 295 26.37 58.24 -20.89
CA SER A 295 26.76 59.66 -20.91
C SER A 295 27.14 60.03 -22.35
N SER A 296 26.44 61.01 -22.92
CA SER A 296 27.00 62.20 -23.60
C SER A 296 25.88 63.03 -24.22
N GLY A 297 25.82 64.33 -23.88
CA GLY A 297 24.92 65.31 -24.51
C GLY A 297 24.57 66.48 -23.60
N SER A 298 25.17 67.63 -23.88
CA SER A 298 25.31 68.88 -23.11
C SER A 298 24.12 69.85 -23.13
N GLU A 299 23.97 70.66 -22.07
CA GLU A 299 23.97 72.14 -22.03
C GLU A 299 23.12 72.73 -20.87
N ASP A 300 23.79 73.54 -20.06
CA ASP A 300 23.40 74.78 -19.34
C ASP A 300 22.12 74.89 -18.49
N GLY A 301 22.31 75.34 -17.24
CA GLY A 301 21.28 75.98 -16.43
C GLY A 301 21.56 76.01 -14.93
N ASP A 302 22.05 77.15 -14.44
CA ASP A 302 22.21 77.56 -13.03
C ASP A 302 21.01 77.25 -12.11
N GLU A 303 21.27 76.85 -10.85
CA GLU A 303 20.91 77.67 -9.66
C GLU A 303 21.41 77.08 -8.32
N GLU A 304 21.61 78.00 -7.38
CA GLU A 304 22.28 77.91 -6.09
C GLU A 304 21.63 77.02 -4.99
N LYS A 305 22.48 76.73 -3.97
CA LYS A 305 22.21 76.70 -2.51
C LYS A 305 21.68 75.41 -1.85
N ASP A 306 22.52 74.81 -1.00
CA ASP A 306 22.56 75.05 0.45
C ASP A 306 23.01 73.80 1.25
N GLY A 307 23.94 74.04 2.18
CA GLY A 307 24.10 73.43 3.52
C GLY A 307 23.86 71.94 3.77
N GLY A 308 24.90 71.26 4.30
CA GLY A 308 24.69 70.21 5.30
C GLY A 308 25.74 69.09 5.37
N ASN A 309 26.81 69.31 6.14
CA ASN A 309 27.57 68.24 6.80
C ASN A 309 26.83 67.90 8.11
N PRO A 310 26.69 66.62 8.53
CA PRO A 310 27.72 66.05 9.42
C PRO A 310 28.01 64.54 9.26
N GLU A 311 29.29 64.21 9.46
CA GLU A 311 29.94 63.10 10.20
C GLU A 311 29.30 61.71 10.45
N PRO A 312 30.16 60.66 10.62
CA PRO A 312 29.81 59.25 10.45
C PRO A 312 29.44 58.52 11.76
N ALA A 313 28.43 57.64 11.68
CA ALA A 313 28.06 56.73 12.77
C ALA A 313 28.37 55.26 12.41
N VAL A 314 29.40 54.75 13.08
CA VAL A 314 29.60 53.39 13.62
C VAL A 314 28.49 52.36 13.32
N VAL A 315 28.82 51.32 12.53
CA VAL A 315 28.03 50.08 12.42
C VAL A 315 28.75 48.95 13.16
N THR A 316 28.10 48.46 14.20
CA THR A 316 28.45 47.29 15.01
C THR A 316 28.01 45.97 14.35
N PRO A 317 28.69 44.85 14.65
CA PRO A 317 28.36 43.53 14.08
C PRO A 317 27.17 42.85 14.79
N PRO A 318 26.37 42.02 14.09
CA PRO A 318 25.20 41.35 14.66
C PRO A 318 25.55 40.13 15.53
N PRO A 319 24.65 39.77 16.48
CA PRO A 319 24.95 38.83 17.55
C PRO A 319 24.79 37.34 17.15
N LYS A 320 25.72 36.54 17.68
CA LYS A 320 25.67 35.06 17.74
C LYS A 320 24.40 34.59 18.45
N LYS A 321 23.55 33.84 17.74
CA LYS A 321 22.47 33.06 18.35
C LYS A 321 23.03 31.78 18.96
N THR A 322 23.11 31.77 20.29
CA THR A 322 23.26 30.57 21.12
C THR A 322 21.91 29.86 21.22
N THR A 323 21.74 28.75 20.51
CA THR A 323 20.60 27.85 20.70
C THR A 323 20.86 26.95 21.89
N THR A 324 20.15 27.22 22.98
CA THR A 324 20.10 26.36 24.17
C THR A 324 19.37 25.05 23.85
N SER A 325 20.11 23.95 24.00
CA SER A 325 19.64 22.58 23.86
C SER A 325 18.55 22.25 24.88
N LYS A 326 17.29 22.19 24.41
CA LYS A 326 16.14 21.65 25.17
C LYS A 326 16.22 20.12 25.16
N LYS A 327 16.61 19.55 26.29
CA LYS A 327 16.63 18.11 26.60
C LYS A 327 15.20 17.54 26.51
N ARG A 328 14.76 17.09 25.33
CA ARG A 328 13.53 16.31 25.17
C ARG A 328 13.83 14.85 25.50
N LYS A 329 13.08 14.35 26.49
CA LYS A 329 13.11 12.97 26.98
C LYS A 329 12.58 12.06 25.86
N SER A 330 13.47 11.31 25.21
CA SER A 330 13.13 10.32 24.20
C SER A 330 12.20 9.26 24.83
N THR A 331 11.02 9.14 24.25
CA THR A 331 10.01 8.15 24.63
C THR A 331 10.39 6.85 23.94
N THR A 332 10.96 5.91 24.70
CA THR A 332 11.21 4.53 24.27
C THR A 332 9.88 3.86 23.95
N THR A 333 9.52 3.80 22.68
CA THR A 333 8.43 2.97 22.20
C THR A 333 8.87 1.50 22.28
N ALA A 334 8.24 0.76 23.19
CA ALA A 334 8.48 -0.66 23.37
C ALA A 334 8.01 -1.44 22.14
N THR A 335 8.94 -1.79 21.26
CA THR A 335 8.68 -2.64 20.10
C THR A 335 8.34 -4.05 20.57
N THR A 336 7.13 -4.50 20.26
CA THR A 336 6.60 -5.83 20.60
C THR A 336 7.45 -6.91 19.93
N ALA A 337 8.04 -7.80 20.73
CA ALA A 337 8.91 -8.89 20.29
C ALA A 337 8.12 -9.95 19.49
N ASN A 338 8.03 -9.76 18.18
CA ASN A 338 7.58 -10.79 17.25
C ASN A 338 8.77 -11.66 16.86
N ASN A 339 8.70 -12.96 17.14
CA ASN A 339 9.69 -13.97 16.77
C ASN A 339 9.69 -14.19 15.24
N ASN A 340 10.20 -13.20 14.50
CA ASN A 340 10.39 -13.29 13.06
C ASN A 340 11.80 -13.81 12.77
N LYS A 341 11.85 -14.72 11.80
CA LYS A 341 13.05 -15.37 11.29
C LYS A 341 14.00 -14.28 10.77
N LYS A 342 15.02 -13.92 11.57
CA LYS A 342 15.98 -12.85 11.22
C LYS A 342 16.49 -13.05 9.81
N THR A 343 16.16 -12.13 8.92
CA THR A 343 16.70 -12.16 7.56
C THR A 343 18.20 -11.85 7.62
N LYS A 344 18.97 -12.22 6.60
CA LYS A 344 20.41 -11.89 6.52
C LYS A 344 20.65 -10.37 6.63
N HIS A 345 19.63 -9.58 6.29
CA HIS A 345 19.63 -8.13 6.28
C HIS A 345 19.25 -7.50 7.64
N ASP A 346 18.74 -8.27 8.61
CA ASP A 346 18.50 -7.71 9.95
C ASP A 346 19.80 -7.47 10.74
N LYS A 347 20.97 -7.82 10.17
CA LYS A 347 22.26 -7.72 10.86
C LYS A 347 22.73 -6.28 11.08
N HIS A 348 22.34 -5.34 10.21
CA HIS A 348 22.78 -3.95 10.31
C HIS A 348 21.73 -3.01 10.86
N VAL A 349 20.47 -3.46 11.00
CA VAL A 349 19.40 -2.65 11.62
C VAL A 349 19.77 -2.36 13.08
N GLY A 350 19.73 -1.07 13.44
CA GLY A 350 20.12 -0.55 14.75
C GLY A 350 21.63 -0.27 14.91
N CYS A 351 22.44 -0.54 13.88
CA CYS A 351 23.85 -0.14 13.91
C CYS A 351 24.02 1.35 13.62
N CYS A 352 24.96 2.01 14.32
CA CYS A 352 25.35 3.38 14.02
C CYS A 352 26.27 3.41 12.79
N VAL A 353 26.07 4.41 11.95
CA VAL A 353 26.83 4.69 10.72
C VAL A 353 27.37 6.12 10.77
N ALA A 354 28.40 6.40 9.96
CA ALA A 354 28.90 7.75 9.77
C ALA A 354 29.11 8.02 8.28
N LYS A 355 28.85 9.25 7.82
CA LYS A 355 29.03 9.68 6.43
C LYS A 355 29.49 11.13 6.37
N PHE A 356 30.34 11.44 5.39
CA PHE A 356 30.73 12.81 5.09
C PHE A 356 29.72 13.47 4.15
N PHE A 357 29.30 14.68 4.50
CA PHE A 357 28.55 15.58 3.64
C PHE A 357 29.42 16.83 3.42
N GLY A 358 30.08 16.90 2.26
CA GLY A 358 31.17 17.84 2.06
C GLY A 358 32.35 17.53 3.00
N GLU A 359 32.68 18.48 3.88
CA GLU A 359 33.79 18.37 4.83
C GLU A 359 33.33 17.91 6.23
N GLU A 360 32.03 17.88 6.48
CA GLU A 360 31.47 17.59 7.79
C GLU A 360 31.08 16.11 7.93
N LEU A 361 31.36 15.52 9.10
CA LEU A 361 31.07 14.13 9.42
C LEU A 361 29.79 14.03 10.24
N PHE A 362 28.78 13.37 9.69
CA PHE A 362 27.49 13.14 10.32
C PHE A 362 27.37 11.70 10.82
N PHE A 363 26.62 11.53 11.91
CA PHE A 363 26.33 10.23 12.53
C PHE A 363 24.85 9.91 12.41
N GLY A 364 24.54 8.65 12.16
CA GLY A 364 23.17 8.17 12.05
C GLY A 364 23.01 6.73 12.46
N THR A 365 21.77 6.24 12.42
CA THR A 365 21.39 4.88 12.78
C THR A 365 20.58 4.24 11.66
N VAL A 366 20.94 3.00 11.31
CA VAL A 366 20.18 2.20 10.34
C VAL A 366 18.83 1.82 10.95
N LYS A 367 17.71 2.31 10.39
CA LYS A 367 16.35 2.05 10.92
C LYS A 367 15.71 0.80 10.33
N SER A 368 15.84 0.58 9.04
CA SER A 368 15.16 -0.53 8.34
C SER A 368 15.86 -0.88 7.02
N TYR A 369 15.50 -2.04 6.46
CA TYR A 369 15.91 -2.48 5.13
C TYR A 369 14.68 -2.81 4.30
N ASP A 370 14.59 -2.26 3.10
CA ASP A 370 13.56 -2.61 2.11
C ASP A 370 14.11 -3.69 1.17
N GLU A 371 13.56 -4.91 1.26
CA GLU A 371 13.97 -6.04 0.43
C GLU A 371 13.57 -5.87 -1.05
N GLY A 372 12.50 -5.11 -1.33
CA GLY A 372 12.03 -4.85 -2.68
C GLY A 372 12.93 -3.86 -3.42
N ALA A 373 13.28 -2.74 -2.78
CA ALA A 373 14.15 -1.72 -3.35
C ALA A 373 15.66 -2.04 -3.17
N ARG A 374 15.99 -2.94 -2.24
CA ARG A 374 17.36 -3.28 -1.81
C ARG A 374 18.13 -2.07 -1.25
N TRP A 375 17.43 -1.19 -0.55
CA TRP A 375 17.96 0.00 0.11
C TRP A 375 17.79 -0.04 1.62
N TRP A 376 18.65 0.68 2.33
CA TRP A 376 18.65 0.83 3.77
C TRP A 376 18.24 2.24 4.14
N SER A 377 17.28 2.38 5.06
CA SER A 377 16.89 3.68 5.59
C SER A 377 17.77 4.05 6.78
N ILE A 378 18.45 5.18 6.69
CA ILE A 378 19.30 5.76 7.72
C ILE A 378 18.61 7.00 8.27
N GLU A 379 18.60 7.16 9.59
CA GLU A 379 18.18 8.41 10.27
C GLU A 379 19.39 8.99 10.98
N TYR A 380 19.76 10.23 10.64
CA TYR A 380 20.85 10.98 11.23
C TYR A 380 20.44 11.62 12.57
N ASP A 381 21.42 12.00 13.40
CA ASP A 381 21.18 12.54 14.74
C ASP A 381 20.49 13.92 14.73
N ASP A 382 20.52 14.63 13.61
CA ASP A 382 19.78 15.88 13.36
C ASP A 382 18.30 15.65 12.99
N GLY A 383 17.91 14.40 12.71
CA GLY A 383 16.55 14.00 12.36
C GLY A 383 16.33 13.78 10.86
N ASP A 384 17.33 14.03 10.02
CA ASP A 384 17.22 13.81 8.58
C ASP A 384 17.31 12.33 8.23
N THR A 385 16.63 11.94 7.15
CA THR A 385 16.61 10.55 6.68
C THR A 385 17.17 10.42 5.27
N GLU A 386 17.97 9.39 5.04
CA GLU A 386 18.56 9.08 3.73
C GLU A 386 18.43 7.58 3.42
N GLU A 387 18.27 7.25 2.14
CA GLU A 387 18.29 5.87 1.66
C GLU A 387 19.68 5.53 1.09
N MET A 388 20.30 4.45 1.57
CA MET A 388 21.62 3.99 1.15
C MET A 388 21.60 2.60 0.55
N ASN A 389 22.47 2.35 -0.43
CA ASN A 389 22.68 1.00 -0.96
C ASN A 389 23.64 0.16 -0.07
N ASP A 390 23.74 -1.15 -0.33
CA ASP A 390 24.59 -2.07 0.46
C ASP A 390 26.09 -1.69 0.47
N LYS A 391 26.60 -1.06 -0.61
CA LYS A 391 28.00 -0.63 -0.67
C LYS A 391 28.23 0.62 0.19
N GLU A 392 27.30 1.56 0.17
CA GLU A 392 27.33 2.79 0.98
C GLU A 392 27.22 2.48 2.47
N VAL A 393 26.28 1.63 2.88
CA VAL A 393 26.15 1.23 4.30
C VAL A 393 27.42 0.57 4.81
N LYS A 394 28.08 -0.28 4.01
CA LYS A 394 29.37 -0.89 4.40
C LYS A 394 30.48 0.14 4.57
N LYS A 395 30.55 1.13 3.67
CA LYS A 395 31.50 2.26 3.81
C LYS A 395 31.19 3.07 5.07
N ALA A 396 29.92 3.37 5.31
CA ALA A 396 29.47 4.18 6.43
C ALA A 396 29.69 3.49 7.79
N LEU A 397 29.49 2.17 7.87
CA LEU A 397 29.82 1.35 9.05
C LEU A 397 31.33 1.33 9.32
N LYS A 398 32.16 1.20 8.27
CA LYS A 398 33.63 1.23 8.41
C LYS A 398 34.10 2.61 8.90
N LEU A 399 33.55 3.68 8.31
CA LEU A 399 33.88 5.05 8.70
C LEU A 399 33.49 5.34 10.16
N PHE A 400 32.36 4.81 10.62
CA PHE A 400 31.96 4.89 12.03
C PHE A 400 32.97 4.19 12.95
N GLN A 401 33.42 2.98 12.60
CA GLN A 401 34.39 2.23 13.40
C GLN A 401 35.75 2.94 13.49
N GLU A 402 36.24 3.50 12.38
CA GLU A 402 37.50 4.26 12.32
C GLU A 402 37.44 5.53 13.20
N ASN A 403 36.32 6.26 13.20
CA ASN A 403 36.17 7.48 14.00
C ASN A 403 35.83 7.19 15.47
N LYS A 404 35.22 6.03 15.78
CA LYS A 404 35.01 5.59 17.15
C LYS A 404 36.33 5.38 17.90
N GLN A 405 37.37 4.92 17.20
CA GLN A 405 38.72 4.74 17.76
C GLN A 405 39.44 6.06 18.01
N LYS A 406 39.12 7.13 17.27
CA LYS A 406 39.73 8.46 17.45
C LYS A 406 39.13 9.25 18.62
N ARG A 407 37.93 8.88 19.07
CA ARG A 407 37.21 9.53 20.18
C ARG A 407 37.39 8.82 21.53
N SER A 408 37.92 7.60 21.54
CA SER A 408 38.28 6.86 22.75
C SER A 408 39.77 6.98 23.01
#